data_AF-A0A0F4IRI9-F1
#
_entry.id   AF-A0A0F4IRI9-F1
#
_cell.length_a   1.000
_cell.length_b   1.000
_cell.length_c   1.000
_cell.angle_alpha   90.00
_cell.angle_beta   90.00
_cell.angle_gamma   90.00
#
_symmetry.space_group_name_H-M   'P 1'
#
loop_
_entity.id
_entity.type
_entity.pdbx_description
1 polymer ?
#
loop_
_entity_poly.entity_id
_entity_poly.type
_entity_poly.pdbx_seq_one_letter_code
_entity_poly.pdbx_strand_id
1 'polypeptide(L)'
;LVLAASAPVPRRPAGWTAAAWAREVAAIRERGVAFDYEQCVDSLSCVAAPVHAADGQVVASVAVTSLDAKLIPPLCDAVSRAAAAIGARLARLPEPGRRPRASGPGGDRGT
;
A
#
# COMPACT_ATOMS: atom_id res chain seq x y z
N LEU A 1 5.80 5.69 -1.89
CA LEU A 1 6.18 4.27 -1.62
C LEU A 1 5.10 3.45 -0.93
N VAL A 2 4.28 4.05 -0.06
CA VAL A 2 3.17 3.39 0.66
C VAL A 2 2.24 2.52 -0.21
N LEU A 3 1.99 2.90 -1.46
CA LEU A 3 1.16 2.10 -2.38
C LEU A 3 1.77 0.72 -2.71
N ALA A 4 3.08 0.52 -2.54
CA ALA A 4 3.71 -0.79 -2.70
C ALA A 4 3.34 -1.81 -1.63
N ALA A 5 2.75 -1.36 -0.51
CA ALA A 5 2.11 -2.25 0.46
C ALA A 5 0.78 -2.84 -0.06
N SER A 6 0.28 -2.43 -1.23
CA SER A 6 -0.93 -3.00 -1.86
C SER A 6 -0.58 -3.84 -3.10
N ALA A 7 -1.43 -4.81 -3.47
CA ALA A 7 -1.29 -5.56 -4.71
C ALA A 7 -2.38 -5.22 -5.75
N PRO A 8 -2.05 -5.27 -7.06
CA PRO A 8 -0.73 -5.46 -7.62
C PRO A 8 0.21 -4.27 -7.32
N VAL A 9 1.50 -4.56 -7.12
CA VAL A 9 2.51 -3.52 -6.81
C VAL A 9 2.47 -2.47 -7.93
N PRO A 10 2.35 -1.18 -7.60
CA PRO A 10 2.21 -0.12 -8.59
C PRO A 10 3.46 0.02 -9.46
N ARG A 11 3.29 0.69 -10.60
CA ARG A 11 4.40 1.05 -11.49
C ARG A 11 5.49 1.77 -10.68
N ARG A 12 6.74 1.39 -10.94
CA ARG A 12 7.94 2.05 -10.39
C ARG A 12 7.82 3.59 -10.44
N PRO A 13 8.11 4.30 -9.35
CA PRO A 13 8.15 5.77 -9.33
C PRO A 13 9.19 6.37 -10.29
N ALA A 14 8.97 7.62 -10.70
CA ALA A 14 9.97 8.39 -11.44
C ALA A 14 11.25 8.59 -10.59
N GLY A 15 12.42 8.66 -11.22
CA GLY A 15 13.71 8.80 -10.53
C GLY A 15 14.29 7.51 -9.92
N TRP A 16 13.51 6.44 -9.80
CA TRP A 16 14.01 5.14 -9.33
C TRP A 16 14.59 4.30 -10.46
N THR A 17 15.66 3.54 -10.21
CA THR A 17 16.08 2.49 -11.14
C THR A 17 15.22 1.24 -10.96
N ALA A 18 15.17 0.36 -11.97
CA ALA A 18 14.46 -0.92 -11.86
C ALA A 18 15.01 -1.78 -10.71
N ALA A 19 16.34 -1.83 -10.57
CA ALA A 19 17.00 -2.57 -9.50
C ALA A 19 16.70 -1.99 -8.10
N ALA A 20 16.74 -0.66 -7.95
CA ALA A 20 16.41 -0.02 -6.68
C ALA A 20 14.96 -0.29 -6.27
N TRP A 21 14.02 -0.19 -7.22
CA TRP A 21 12.62 -0.48 -6.98
C TRP A 21 12.37 -1.95 -6.61
N ALA A 22 13.00 -2.89 -7.33
CA ALA A 22 12.89 -4.31 -7.02
C ALA A 22 13.42 -4.63 -5.61
N ARG A 23 14.55 -4.04 -5.23
CA ARG A 23 15.11 -4.16 -3.87
C ARG A 23 14.17 -3.61 -2.81
N GLU A 24 13.58 -2.45 -3.06
CA GLU A 24 12.65 -1.82 -2.12
C GLU A 24 11.37 -2.65 -1.94
N VAL A 25 10.78 -3.13 -3.04
CA VAL A 25 9.62 -4.03 -2.99
C VAL A 25 9.95 -5.33 -2.23
N ALA A 26 11.15 -5.90 -2.42
CA ALA A 26 11.59 -7.07 -1.67
C ALA A 26 11.73 -6.75 -0.17
N ALA A 27 12.32 -5.61 0.17
CA ALA A 27 12.46 -5.16 1.56
C ALA A 27 11.11 -4.92 2.24
N ILE A 28 10.13 -4.35 1.52
CA ILE A 28 8.76 -4.16 2.03
C ILE A 28 8.11 -5.51 2.33
N ARG A 29 8.27 -6.50 1.44
CA ARG A 29 7.72 -7.85 1.65
C ARG A 29 8.33 -8.56 2.85
N GLU A 30 9.64 -8.39 3.05
CA GLU A 30 10.36 -8.96 4.20
C GLU A 30 9.92 -8.31 5.52
N ARG A 31 9.78 -6.98 5.54
CA ARG A 31 9.42 -6.21 6.75
C ARG A 31 7.93 -6.23 7.06
N GLY A 32 7.08 -6.48 6.07
CA GLY A 32 5.62 -6.43 6.19
C GLY A 32 5.03 -5.02 6.22
N VAL A 33 5.84 -3.97 6.04
CA VAL A 33 5.41 -2.56 5.99
C VAL A 33 6.19 -1.76 4.96
N ALA A 34 5.57 -0.72 4.41
CA ALA A 34 6.19 0.25 3.51
C ALA A 34 6.31 1.62 4.18
N PHE A 35 7.43 2.30 3.97
CA PHE A 35 7.65 3.67 4.45
C PHE A 35 7.74 4.65 3.29
N ASP A 36 7.38 5.90 3.56
CA ASP A 36 7.67 7.04 2.71
C ASP A 36 8.10 8.19 3.62
N TYR A 37 9.31 8.70 3.43
CA TYR A 37 9.82 9.84 4.19
C TYR A 37 10.05 10.98 3.20
N GLU A 38 9.05 11.85 3.09
CA GLU A 38 9.11 13.08 2.29
C GLU A 38 9.42 12.86 0.80
N GLN A 39 9.20 11.64 0.25
CA GLN A 39 9.53 11.37 -1.16
C GLN A 39 8.43 11.79 -2.12
N CYS A 40 7.19 11.88 -1.62
CA CYS A 40 6.04 12.28 -2.44
C CYS A 40 5.58 13.72 -2.16
N VAL A 41 5.75 14.21 -0.93
CA VAL A 41 5.39 15.56 -0.49
C VAL A 41 6.38 15.97 0.59
N ASP A 42 6.99 17.14 0.44
CA ASP A 42 7.90 17.69 1.45
C ASP A 42 7.22 17.79 2.81
N SER A 43 7.95 17.49 3.89
CA SER A 43 7.42 17.48 5.27
C SER A 43 6.30 16.48 5.54
N LEU A 44 6.07 15.48 4.68
CA LEU A 44 5.06 14.43 4.90
C LEU A 44 5.72 13.06 4.90
N SER A 45 5.55 12.33 6.00
CA SER A 45 6.02 10.95 6.12
C SER A 45 4.85 10.00 6.39
N CYS A 46 4.97 8.76 5.94
CA CYS A 46 3.96 7.74 6.17
C CYS A 46 4.54 6.33 6.32
N VAL A 47 3.75 5.49 6.99
CA VAL A 47 3.96 4.04 7.08
C VAL A 47 2.66 3.34 6.70
N ALA A 48 2.77 2.24 5.96
CA ALA A 48 1.63 1.45 5.55
C ALA A 48 1.85 -0.05 5.70
N ALA A 49 0.79 -0.77 6.07
CA ALA A 49 0.76 -2.22 6.16
C ALA A 49 -0.25 -2.81 5.15
N PRO A 50 0.04 -3.98 4.56
CA PRO A 50 -0.86 -4.69 3.66
C PRO A 50 -2.07 -5.26 4.41
N VAL A 51 -3.24 -5.20 3.78
CA VAL A 51 -4.44 -5.95 4.19
C VAL A 51 -4.54 -7.19 3.32
N HIS A 52 -4.55 -8.36 3.95
CA HIS A 52 -4.68 -9.65 3.26
C HIS A 52 -6.12 -10.14 3.29
N ALA A 53 -6.58 -10.71 2.17
CA ALA A 53 -7.77 -11.54 2.10
C ALA A 53 -7.50 -12.94 2.66
N ALA A 54 -8.56 -13.76 2.78
CA ALA A 54 -8.47 -15.12 3.33
C ALA A 54 -7.55 -16.05 2.53
N ASP A 55 -7.40 -15.81 1.22
CA ASP A 55 -6.51 -16.53 0.30
C ASP A 55 -5.06 -16.03 0.35
N GLY A 56 -4.74 -15.09 1.24
CA GLY A 56 -3.42 -14.50 1.39
C GLY A 56 -3.08 -13.44 0.33
N GLN A 57 -4.00 -13.09 -0.57
CA GLN A 57 -3.77 -11.98 -1.50
C GLN A 57 -3.87 -10.64 -0.78
N VAL A 58 -2.96 -9.72 -1.11
CA VAL A 58 -3.05 -8.33 -0.63
C VAL A 58 -4.16 -7.62 -1.41
N VAL A 59 -5.19 -7.15 -0.73
CA VAL A 59 -6.38 -6.53 -1.35
C VAL A 59 -6.50 -5.04 -1.08
N ALA A 60 -5.78 -4.53 -0.08
CA ALA A 60 -5.72 -3.12 0.28
C ALA A 60 -4.46 -2.85 1.11
N SER A 61 -4.27 -1.59 1.53
CA SER A 61 -3.30 -1.22 2.56
C SER A 61 -3.92 -0.21 3.54
N VAL A 62 -3.45 -0.21 4.77
CA VAL A 62 -3.73 0.82 5.78
C VAL A 62 -2.49 1.66 5.93
N ALA A 63 -2.63 2.98 5.91
CA ALA A 63 -1.52 3.90 6.09
C ALA A 63 -1.83 4.95 7.16
N VAL A 64 -0.80 5.36 7.88
CA VAL A 64 -0.79 6.55 8.73
C VAL A 64 0.21 7.53 8.18
N THR A 65 -0.17 8.81 8.21
CA THR A 65 0.62 9.93 7.70
C THR A 65 0.83 10.94 8.81
N SER A 66 2.02 11.53 8.86
CA SER A 66 2.41 12.53 9.84
C SER A 66 3.27 13.61 9.17
N LEU A 67 3.16 14.84 9.67
CA LEU A 67 4.08 15.92 9.31
C LEU A 67 5.39 15.88 10.12
N ASP A 68 5.44 15.07 11.18
CA ASP A 68 6.64 14.78 11.94
C ASP A 68 7.09 13.34 11.64
N ALA A 69 8.21 13.20 10.94
CA ALA A 69 8.82 11.92 10.58
C ALA A 69 9.18 11.06 11.80
N LYS A 70 9.44 11.67 12.97
CA LYS A 70 9.80 10.95 14.20
C LYS A 70 8.63 10.14 14.75
N LEU A 71 7.39 10.49 14.38
CA LEU A 71 6.19 9.76 14.79
C LEU A 71 5.96 8.49 13.96
N ILE A 72 6.64 8.31 12.83
CA ILE A 72 6.37 7.18 11.93
C ILE A 72 6.85 5.84 12.49
N PRO A 73 8.10 5.66 12.95
CA PRO A 73 8.55 4.36 13.47
C PRO A 73 7.71 3.82 14.64
N PRO A 74 7.30 4.64 15.63
CA PRO A 74 6.41 4.17 16.70
C PRO A 74 5.02 3.70 16.24
N LEU A 75 4.55 4.12 15.05
CA LEU A 75 3.21 3.82 14.54
C LEU A 75 3.15 2.52 13.72
N CYS A 76 4.29 1.88 13.43
CA CYS A 76 4.36 0.63 12.69
C CYS A 76 3.43 -0.44 13.26
N ASP A 77 3.53 -0.70 14.55
CA ASP A 77 2.75 -1.75 15.21
C ASP A 77 1.25 -1.46 15.17
N ALA A 78 0.86 -0.19 15.34
CA ALA A 78 -0.54 0.22 15.29
C ALA A 78 -1.13 0.01 13.89
N VAL A 79 -0.40 0.42 12.85
CA VAL A 79 -0.82 0.25 11.46
C VAL A 79 -0.89 -1.23 11.06
N SER A 80 0.09 -2.04 11.47
CA SER A 80 0.09 -3.49 11.23
C SER A 80 -1.08 -4.18 11.92
N ARG A 81 -1.37 -3.86 13.18
CA ARG A 81 -2.54 -4.40 13.90
C ARG A 81 -3.86 -3.98 13.25
N ALA A 82 -3.97 -2.72 12.81
CA ALA A 82 -5.16 -2.24 12.13
C ALA A 82 -5.38 -3.01 10.81
N ALA A 83 -4.33 -3.18 10.00
CA ALA A 83 -4.41 -3.93 8.76
C ALA A 83 -4.78 -5.41 8.99
N ALA A 84 -4.19 -6.05 10.02
CA ALA A 84 -4.52 -7.42 10.41
C ALA A 84 -5.98 -7.56 10.90
N ALA A 85 -6.48 -6.61 11.69
CA ALA A 85 -7.86 -6.60 12.16
C ALA A 85 -8.86 -6.48 10.99
N ILE A 86 -8.54 -5.63 10.00
CA ILE A 86 -9.34 -5.51 8.77
C ILE A 86 -9.30 -6.83 7.99
N GLY A 87 -8.12 -7.42 7.77
CA GLY A 87 -7.98 -8.70 7.06
C GLY A 87 -8.76 -9.82 7.74
N ALA A 88 -8.67 -9.92 9.07
CA ALA A 88 -9.44 -10.89 9.86
C ALA A 88 -10.95 -10.68 9.74
N ARG A 89 -11.42 -9.42 9.61
CA ARG A 89 -12.83 -9.13 9.37
C ARG A 89 -13.24 -9.54 7.96
N LEU A 90 -12.44 -9.22 6.94
CA LEU A 90 -12.71 -9.59 5.55
C LEU A 90 -12.84 -11.10 5.39
N ALA A 91 -11.97 -11.88 6.02
CA ALA A 91 -12.00 -13.34 5.97
C ALA A 91 -13.28 -13.99 6.54
N ARG A 92 -14.07 -13.25 7.33
CA ARG A 92 -15.35 -13.71 7.90
C ARG A 92 -16.56 -13.21 7.13
N LEU A 93 -16.38 -12.28 6.20
CA LEU A 93 -17.49 -11.79 5.38
C LEU A 93 -17.74 -12.78 4.24
N PRO A 94 -19.02 -13.02 3.87
CA PRO A 94 -19.31 -13.72 2.63
C PRO A 94 -18.73 -12.93 1.46
N GLU A 95 -18.22 -13.64 0.44
CA GLU A 95 -17.66 -13.03 -0.77
C GLU A 95 -18.62 -11.96 -1.31
N PRO A 96 -18.20 -10.68 -1.35
CA PRO A 96 -19.00 -9.65 -1.99
C PRO A 96 -19.19 -10.05 -3.45
N GLY A 97 -20.44 -10.16 -3.90
CA GLY A 97 -20.73 -10.38 -5.32
C GLY A 97 -19.89 -9.41 -6.16
N ARG A 98 -19.04 -9.94 -7.05
CA ARG A 98 -18.04 -9.18 -7.80
C ARG A 98 -18.71 -8.04 -8.56
N ARG A 99 -18.63 -6.80 -8.05
CA ARG A 99 -19.02 -5.63 -8.83
C ARG A 99 -18.00 -5.46 -9.96
N PRO A 100 -18.43 -5.30 -11.22
CA PRO A 100 -17.55 -4.90 -12.30
C PRO A 100 -16.77 -3.66 -11.87
N ARG A 101 -15.43 -3.70 -11.94
CA ARG A 101 -14.62 -2.50 -11.79
C ARG A 101 -15.03 -1.57 -12.92
N ALA A 102 -15.55 -0.39 -12.59
CA ALA A 102 -15.85 0.61 -13.59
C ALA A 102 -14.56 0.91 -14.37
N SER A 103 -14.56 0.58 -15.65
CA SER A 103 -13.55 1.03 -16.60
C SER A 103 -13.52 2.55 -16.51
N GLY A 104 -12.41 3.13 -16.07
CA GLY A 104 -12.23 4.58 -16.16
C GLY A 104 -12.44 5.04 -17.60
N PRO A 105 -12.91 6.28 -17.82
CA PRO A 105 -13.23 6.76 -19.17
C PRO A 105 -12.00 6.61 -20.06
N GLY A 106 -12.14 5.77 -21.09
CA GLY A 106 -11.15 5.63 -22.15
C GLY A 106 -10.94 7.01 -22.76
N GLY A 107 -9.73 7.53 -22.64
CA GLY A 107 -9.33 8.75 -23.32
C GLY A 107 -9.29 8.48 -24.82
N ASP A 108 -10.42 8.71 -25.47
CA ASP A 108 -10.46 8.98 -26.89
C ASP A 108 -9.70 10.30 -27.11
N ARG A 109 -8.49 10.20 -27.66
CA ARG A 109 -7.85 11.32 -28.36
C ARG A 109 -7.74 10.93 -29.81
N GLY A 110 -8.87 11.08 -30.51
CA GLY A 110 -8.91 11.24 -31.94
C GLY A 110 -8.15 12.50 -32.40
N THR A 111 -7.61 12.35 -33.62
CA THR A 111 -7.00 13.31 -34.55
C THR A 111 -5.67 13.94 -34.17
#